data_AF-A0A3D5XSC8-F1
#
_entry.id   AF-A0A3D5XSC8-F1
#
_cell.length_a   1.000
_cell.length_b   1.000
_cell.length_c   1.000
_cell.angle_alpha   90.00
_cell.angle_beta   90.00
_cell.angle_gamma   90.00
#
_symmetry.space_group_name_H-M   'P 1'
#
loop_
_entity.id
_entity.type
_entity.pdbx_description
1 polymer ?
#
loop_
_entity_poly.entity_id
_entity_poly.type
_entity_poly.pdbx_seq_one_letter_code
_entity_poly.pdbx_strand_id
1 'polypeptide(L)'
;MKSIIIIISLILTALVYVENTYAQSNSANVTVNIILHPIQTITINSSQKDVNLEYHNIEDYEKGVLTTLDDHLSVTSTGGFQVNVASNQDSFTQSGSDKSIPVSDVLIIAANGSDNNLPQIFDNVLLSTNPESLIRSGTGGMDLKYNVTYDNTAGGADKYVNMTSGDTESVFTSEIIYTITSK
;
A
#
# COMPACT_ATOMS: atom_id res chain seq x y z
N MET A 1 -18.53 -0.16 114.68
CA MET A 1 -17.25 0.13 115.35
C MET A 1 -16.14 -0.59 114.58
N LYS A 2 -15.12 0.16 114.13
CA LYS A 2 -13.69 -0.21 113.92
C LYS A 2 -13.42 -1.51 113.10
N SER A 3 -12.68 -1.55 111.99
CA SER A 3 -11.58 -0.71 111.53
C SER A 3 -11.32 -0.87 110.03
N ILE A 4 -10.77 0.21 109.48
CA ILE A 4 -10.06 0.40 108.21
C ILE A 4 -8.94 -0.63 107.99
N ILE A 5 -8.79 -1.16 106.77
CA ILE A 5 -7.48 -1.29 106.09
C ILE A 5 -7.65 -0.96 104.61
N ILE A 6 -6.96 0.09 104.19
CA ILE A 6 -6.72 0.53 102.82
C ILE A 6 -5.57 -0.31 102.27
N ILE A 7 -5.72 -0.93 101.10
CA ILE A 7 -4.58 -1.28 100.25
C ILE A 7 -4.88 -0.87 98.82
N ILE A 8 -4.27 0.27 98.48
CA ILE A 8 -4.00 0.80 97.16
C ILE A 8 -3.17 -0.22 96.38
N SER A 9 -3.58 -0.59 95.17
CA SER A 9 -2.67 -1.18 94.19
C SER A 9 -2.91 -0.58 92.81
N LEU A 10 -2.16 0.49 92.57
CA LEU A 10 -1.45 0.83 91.34
C LEU A 10 -2.12 0.41 90.02
N ILE A 11 -2.87 1.34 89.42
CA ILE A 11 -3.13 1.37 87.99
C ILE A 11 -1.78 1.60 87.31
N LEU A 12 -1.12 0.54 86.87
CA LEU A 12 0.00 0.63 85.94
C LEU A 12 -0.61 0.53 84.53
N THR A 13 -1.01 1.68 83.99
CA THR A 13 -1.26 1.79 82.54
C THR A 13 0.06 1.52 81.83
N ALA A 14 0.29 0.27 81.43
CA ALA A 14 1.29 -0.01 80.42
C ALA A 14 0.83 0.72 79.15
N LEU A 15 1.52 1.80 78.81
CA LEU A 15 1.47 2.39 77.48
C LEU A 15 1.76 1.25 76.51
N VAL A 16 0.72 0.76 75.83
CA VAL A 16 0.88 -0.11 74.69
C VAL A 16 1.58 0.76 73.65
N TYR A 17 2.89 0.60 73.51
CA TYR A 17 3.59 1.05 72.32
C TYR A 17 3.02 0.23 71.17
N VAL A 18 1.96 0.76 70.55
CA VAL A 18 1.52 0.29 69.25
C VAL A 18 2.63 0.73 68.30
N GLU A 19 3.60 -0.14 68.04
CA GLU A 19 4.42 0.02 66.85
C GLU A 19 3.44 -0.08 65.67
N ASN A 20 3.09 1.07 65.11
CA ASN A 20 2.49 1.12 63.78
C ASN A 20 3.55 0.58 62.83
N THR A 21 3.62 -0.74 62.65
CA THR A 21 4.40 -1.35 61.58
C THR A 21 3.68 -0.98 60.28
N TYR A 22 4.03 0.18 59.73
CA TYR A 22 3.69 0.52 58.37
C TYR A 22 4.26 -0.59 57.49
N ALA A 23 3.39 -1.35 56.82
CA ALA A 23 3.83 -2.34 55.84
C ALA A 23 4.75 -1.61 54.84
N GLN A 24 6.03 -1.99 54.80
CA GLN A 24 6.97 -1.48 53.80
C GLN A 24 6.49 -1.97 52.43
N SER A 25 5.83 -1.09 51.68
CA SER A 25 5.52 -1.35 50.27
C SER A 25 6.80 -1.15 49.48
N ASN A 26 7.45 -2.25 49.10
CA ASN A 26 8.57 -2.22 48.18
C ASN A 26 8.04 -2.32 46.75
N SER A 27 8.20 -1.26 45.97
CA SER A 27 7.89 -1.25 44.54
C SER A 27 9.17 -1.26 43.72
N ALA A 28 9.20 -2.06 42.65
CA ALA A 28 10.21 -1.99 41.60
C ALA A 28 9.51 -1.67 40.27
N ASN A 29 10.13 -0.82 39.45
CA ASN A 29 9.58 -0.40 38.16
C ASN A 29 10.30 -1.10 37.01
N VAL A 30 9.56 -1.38 35.93
CA VAL A 30 10.10 -1.84 34.66
C VAL A 30 9.67 -0.91 33.54
N THR A 31 10.55 -0.70 32.55
CA THR A 31 10.24 0.01 31.31
C THR A 31 9.98 -1.01 30.21
N VAL A 32 8.82 -0.90 29.55
CA VAL A 32 8.50 -1.69 28.36
C VAL A 32 8.63 -0.79 27.14
N ASN A 33 9.41 -1.22 26.15
CA ASN A 33 9.58 -0.52 24.88
C ASN A 33 8.90 -1.31 23.76
N ILE A 34 8.14 -0.63 22.91
CA ILE A 34 7.67 -1.16 21.63
C ILE A 34 8.54 -0.54 20.53
N ILE A 35 9.27 -1.38 19.79
CA ILE A 35 10.15 -0.96 18.70
C ILE A 35 9.46 -1.32 17.38
N LEU A 36 9.13 -0.31 16.58
CA LEU A 36 8.48 -0.47 15.28
C LEU A 36 9.50 -0.25 14.18
N HIS A 37 9.62 -1.21 13.26
CA HIS A 37 10.46 -1.10 12.08
C HIS A 37 9.61 -0.72 10.87
N PRO A 38 10.13 0.10 9.95
CA PRO A 38 9.40 0.47 8.75
C PRO A 38 9.21 -0.76 7.84
N ILE A 39 8.02 -0.91 7.29
CA ILE A 39 7.68 -1.93 6.29
C ILE A 39 7.14 -1.21 5.06
N GLN A 40 7.58 -1.65 3.88
CA GLN A 40 7.07 -1.17 2.60
C GLN A 40 7.10 -2.28 1.56
N THR A 41 5.96 -2.57 0.95
CA THR A 41 5.83 -3.56 -0.11
C THR A 41 4.86 -3.08 -1.18
N ILE A 42 5.12 -3.45 -2.42
CA ILE A 42 4.18 -3.36 -3.53
C ILE A 42 4.11 -4.73 -4.19
N THR A 43 2.91 -5.17 -4.51
CA THR A 43 2.66 -6.44 -5.19
C THR A 43 1.63 -6.27 -6.29
N ILE A 44 1.79 -7.03 -7.37
CA ILE A 44 0.82 -7.15 -8.44
C ILE A 44 -0.06 -8.37 -8.14
N ASN A 45 -1.36 -8.24 -8.36
CA ASN A 45 -2.29 -9.36 -8.30
C ASN A 45 -1.81 -10.47 -9.25
N SER A 46 -1.51 -11.66 -8.71
CA SER A 46 -0.87 -12.74 -9.44
C SER A 46 -1.71 -13.29 -10.61
N SER A 47 -3.03 -13.08 -10.58
CA SER A 47 -3.94 -13.46 -11.66
C SER A 47 -4.00 -12.45 -12.81
N GLN A 48 -3.36 -11.29 -12.66
CA GLN A 48 -3.44 -10.15 -13.58
C GLN A 48 -2.05 -9.70 -14.07
N LYS A 49 -1.09 -10.64 -14.17
CA LYS A 49 0.27 -10.32 -14.62
C LYS A 49 0.33 -9.98 -16.11
N ASP A 50 -0.54 -10.59 -16.89
CA ASP A 50 -0.67 -10.33 -18.32
C ASP A 50 -1.82 -9.33 -18.52
N VAL A 51 -1.52 -8.20 -19.14
CA VAL A 51 -2.47 -7.13 -19.44
C VAL A 51 -2.65 -7.06 -20.94
N ASN A 52 -3.82 -7.47 -21.42
CA ASN A 52 -4.14 -7.45 -22.83
C ASN A 52 -4.99 -6.23 -23.19
N LEU A 53 -4.58 -5.54 -24.25
CA LEU A 53 -5.31 -4.46 -24.91
C LEU A 53 -5.71 -4.98 -26.30
N GLU A 54 -6.87 -5.62 -26.39
CA GLU A 54 -7.24 -6.44 -27.54
C GLU A 54 -8.07 -5.65 -28.56
N TYR A 55 -7.59 -5.61 -29.81
CA TYR A 55 -8.27 -4.98 -30.94
C TYR A 55 -8.96 -6.06 -31.78
N HIS A 56 -10.26 -6.27 -31.57
CA HIS A 56 -11.04 -7.36 -32.19
C HIS A 56 -11.89 -6.91 -33.37
N ASN A 57 -12.40 -5.68 -33.32
CA ASN A 57 -13.41 -5.20 -34.24
C ASN A 57 -13.11 -3.78 -34.75
N ILE A 58 -13.88 -3.33 -35.73
CA ILE A 58 -13.70 -2.02 -36.39
C ILE A 58 -13.69 -0.88 -35.36
N GLU A 59 -14.58 -0.92 -34.36
CA GLU A 59 -14.66 0.13 -33.34
C GLU A 59 -13.39 0.23 -32.50
N ASP A 60 -12.76 -0.91 -32.20
CA ASP A 60 -11.49 -0.95 -31.45
C ASP A 60 -10.38 -0.25 -32.25
N TYR A 61 -10.31 -0.47 -33.57
CA TYR A 61 -9.33 0.21 -34.42
C TYR A 61 -9.66 1.69 -34.65
N GLU A 62 -10.95 2.06 -34.68
CA GLU A 62 -11.37 3.45 -34.84
C GLU A 62 -11.15 4.29 -33.56
N LYS A 63 -11.34 3.71 -32.37
CA LYS A 63 -11.35 4.44 -31.09
C LYS A 63 -10.18 4.11 -30.17
N GLY A 64 -9.48 3.03 -30.44
CA GLY A 64 -8.55 2.41 -29.50
C GLY A 64 -9.28 1.72 -28.35
N VAL A 65 -8.50 1.14 -27.44
CA VAL A 65 -9.03 0.27 -26.38
C VAL A 65 -8.53 0.69 -25.01
N LEU A 66 -9.21 0.22 -23.97
CA LEU A 66 -8.78 0.40 -22.58
C LEU A 66 -9.12 -0.85 -21.77
N THR A 67 -8.27 -1.18 -20.81
CA THR A 67 -8.46 -2.31 -19.90
C THR A 67 -8.29 -1.83 -18.47
N THR A 68 -9.32 -2.00 -17.64
CA THR A 68 -9.26 -1.74 -16.20
C THR A 68 -9.09 -3.05 -15.45
N LEU A 69 -8.09 -3.10 -14.58
CA LEU A 69 -7.81 -4.22 -13.69
C LEU A 69 -8.13 -3.81 -12.25
N ASP A 70 -9.16 -4.44 -11.70
CA ASP A 70 -9.56 -4.23 -10.30
C ASP A 70 -8.56 -4.87 -9.34
N ASP A 71 -8.25 -4.15 -8.25
CA ASP A 71 -7.30 -4.58 -7.21
C ASP A 71 -5.96 -5.07 -7.77
N HIS A 72 -5.48 -4.39 -8.81
CA HIS A 72 -4.28 -4.77 -9.54
C HIS A 72 -3.01 -4.63 -8.72
N LEU A 73 -2.89 -3.55 -7.95
CA LEU A 73 -1.78 -3.32 -7.05
C LEU A 73 -2.24 -3.45 -5.60
N SER A 74 -1.43 -4.11 -4.77
CA SER A 74 -1.55 -4.03 -3.30
C SER A 74 -0.27 -3.41 -2.71
N VAL A 75 -0.46 -2.39 -1.88
CA VAL A 75 0.59 -1.66 -1.18
C VAL A 75 0.44 -1.82 0.32
N THR A 76 1.53 -2.15 1.00
CA THR A 76 1.64 -2.02 2.46
C THR A 76 2.74 -1.02 2.77
N SER A 77 2.47 -0.04 3.62
CA SER A 77 3.49 0.89 4.09
C SER A 77 3.19 1.38 5.51
N THR A 78 4.21 1.45 6.37
CA THR A 78 4.09 2.02 7.72
C THR A 78 4.21 3.55 7.75
N GLY A 79 4.27 4.21 6.60
CA GLY A 79 4.39 5.66 6.45
C GLY A 79 3.85 6.14 5.10
N GLY A 80 3.94 7.44 4.84
CA GLY A 80 3.61 7.99 3.53
C GLY A 80 4.45 7.33 2.42
N PHE A 81 3.87 7.19 1.24
CA PHE A 81 4.51 6.50 0.13
C PHE A 81 4.17 7.13 -1.21
N GLN A 82 4.98 6.79 -2.20
CA GLN A 82 4.75 7.11 -3.60
C GLN A 82 4.95 5.83 -4.43
N VAL A 83 4.00 5.54 -5.32
CA VAL A 83 4.14 4.51 -6.35
C VAL A 83 4.49 5.20 -7.66
N ASN A 84 5.57 4.78 -8.30
CA ASN A 84 5.94 5.20 -9.65
C ASN A 84 5.71 4.07 -10.65
N VAL A 85 5.42 4.43 -11.90
CA VAL A 85 5.29 3.50 -13.02
C VAL A 85 6.21 3.91 -14.16
N ALA A 86 6.81 2.92 -14.82
CA ALA A 86 7.59 3.09 -16.04
C ALA A 86 7.49 1.81 -16.91
N SER A 87 7.87 1.90 -18.17
CA SER A 87 8.15 0.75 -19.02
C SER A 87 9.65 0.42 -18.97
N ASN A 88 10.01 -0.86 -19.16
CA ASN A 88 11.39 -1.29 -19.25
C ASN A 88 12.09 -0.86 -20.57
N GLN A 89 11.30 -0.55 -21.60
CA GLN A 89 11.75 -0.12 -22.93
C GLN A 89 10.78 0.93 -23.51
N ASP A 90 11.19 1.60 -24.59
CA ASP A 90 10.46 2.71 -25.21
C ASP A 90 9.33 2.27 -26.17
N SER A 91 9.27 0.98 -26.52
CA SER A 91 8.31 0.43 -27.48
C SER A 91 7.84 -0.96 -27.07
N PHE A 92 6.56 -1.26 -27.29
CA PHE A 92 6.10 -2.64 -27.40
C PHE A 92 6.66 -3.26 -28.69
N THR A 93 7.25 -4.44 -28.59
CA THR A 93 7.91 -5.12 -29.72
C THR A 93 7.24 -6.45 -30.04
N GLN A 94 7.23 -6.80 -31.32
CA GLN A 94 6.73 -8.09 -31.78
C GLN A 94 7.91 -9.03 -32.05
N SER A 95 7.85 -10.23 -31.47
CA SER A 95 8.91 -11.24 -31.66
C SER A 95 9.08 -11.59 -33.15
N GLY A 96 10.32 -11.45 -33.67
CA GLY A 96 10.65 -11.79 -35.06
C GLY A 96 10.21 -10.76 -36.10
N SER A 97 9.88 -9.54 -35.69
CA SER A 97 9.43 -8.43 -36.54
C SER A 97 10.13 -7.13 -36.15
N ASP A 98 10.34 -6.23 -37.11
CA ASP A 98 10.85 -4.87 -36.86
C ASP A 98 9.71 -3.87 -36.54
N LYS A 99 8.44 -4.32 -36.55
CA LYS A 99 7.31 -3.48 -36.15
C LYS A 99 7.37 -3.22 -34.65
N SER A 100 7.03 -2.01 -34.26
CA SER A 100 6.92 -1.61 -32.85
C SER A 100 5.78 -0.60 -32.65
N ILE A 101 5.30 -0.54 -31.41
CA ILE A 101 4.30 0.44 -30.96
C ILE A 101 4.95 1.24 -29.82
N PRO A 102 4.99 2.59 -29.87
CA PRO A 102 5.55 3.38 -28.79
C PRO A 102 4.82 3.11 -27.47
N VAL A 103 5.55 2.94 -26.36
CA VAL A 103 4.88 2.76 -25.05
C VAL A 103 4.09 3.99 -24.62
N SER A 104 4.48 5.16 -25.11
CA SER A 104 3.77 6.43 -24.92
C SER A 104 2.39 6.46 -25.58
N ASP A 105 1.97 5.42 -26.30
CA ASP A 105 0.59 5.26 -26.73
C ASP A 105 -0.33 4.75 -25.60
N VAL A 106 0.23 4.39 -24.44
CA VAL A 106 -0.52 3.91 -23.27
C VAL A 106 -0.45 4.93 -22.13
N LEU A 107 -1.61 5.35 -21.64
CA LEU A 107 -1.78 6.17 -20.45
C LEU A 107 -2.17 5.26 -19.27
N ILE A 108 -1.45 5.36 -18.17
CA ILE A 108 -1.71 4.62 -16.94
C ILE A 108 -2.49 5.51 -15.97
N ILE A 109 -3.63 5.01 -15.50
CA ILE A 109 -4.53 5.70 -14.59
C ILE A 109 -4.78 4.80 -13.38
N ALA A 110 -4.60 5.32 -12.18
CA ALA A 110 -4.88 4.60 -10.94
C ALA A 110 -6.10 5.16 -10.21
N ALA A 111 -6.78 4.30 -9.47
CA ALA A 111 -7.84 4.67 -8.54
C ALA A 111 -7.80 3.76 -7.32
N ASN A 112 -8.50 4.15 -6.25
CA ASN A 112 -8.68 3.27 -5.10
C ASN A 112 -9.41 1.98 -5.54
N GLY A 113 -8.91 0.84 -5.07
CA GLY A 113 -9.55 -0.46 -5.23
C GLY A 113 -10.49 -0.80 -4.06
N SER A 114 -10.81 -2.08 -3.93
CA SER A 114 -11.68 -2.59 -2.87
C SER A 114 -11.10 -2.29 -1.47
N ASP A 115 -11.99 -1.92 -0.55
CA ASP A 115 -11.69 -1.65 0.86
C ASP A 115 -10.63 -0.55 1.13
N ASN A 116 -10.17 0.17 0.10
CA ASN A 116 -9.23 1.27 0.23
C ASN A 116 -9.96 2.63 0.25
N ASN A 117 -10.24 3.12 1.46
CA ASN A 117 -10.89 4.42 1.68
C ASN A 117 -9.91 5.53 2.03
N LEU A 118 -8.60 5.30 1.91
CA LEU A 118 -7.62 6.34 2.22
C LEU A 118 -7.68 7.45 1.16
N PRO A 119 -7.55 8.73 1.55
CA PRO A 119 -7.39 9.81 0.61
C PRO A 119 -6.01 9.70 -0.06
N GLN A 120 -6.02 9.61 -1.38
CA GLN A 120 -4.83 9.45 -2.21
C GLN A 120 -4.80 10.56 -3.27
N ILE A 121 -3.60 10.93 -3.70
CA ILE A 121 -3.41 11.77 -4.88
C ILE A 121 -3.02 10.85 -6.02
N PHE A 122 -3.76 10.93 -7.12
CA PHE A 122 -3.50 10.18 -8.35
C PHE A 122 -3.06 11.16 -9.44
N ASP A 123 -2.07 10.74 -10.22
CA ASP A 123 -1.64 11.41 -11.43
C ASP A 123 -1.86 10.44 -12.61
N ASN A 124 -2.22 10.97 -13.78
CA ASN A 124 -2.26 10.15 -15.00
C ASN A 124 -0.88 10.15 -15.63
N VAL A 125 -0.31 8.97 -15.88
CA VAL A 125 1.07 8.83 -16.35
C VAL A 125 1.09 8.34 -17.79
N LEU A 126 1.63 9.15 -18.71
CA LEU A 126 1.92 8.68 -20.06
C LEU A 126 3.14 7.77 -19.98
N LEU A 127 2.99 6.51 -20.40
CA LEU A 127 4.01 5.51 -20.16
C LEU A 127 5.30 5.84 -20.93
N SER A 128 6.42 5.73 -20.24
CA SER A 128 7.76 5.94 -20.81
C SER A 128 8.79 5.13 -20.03
N THR A 129 10.06 5.17 -20.44
CA THR A 129 11.16 4.58 -19.68
C THR A 129 11.59 5.41 -18.46
N ASN A 130 11.08 6.64 -18.33
CA ASN A 130 11.31 7.48 -17.16
C ASN A 130 10.23 7.21 -16.11
N PRO A 131 10.59 6.79 -14.88
CA PRO A 131 9.61 6.56 -13.82
C PRO A 131 8.90 7.85 -13.40
N GLU A 132 7.58 7.83 -13.41
CA GLU A 132 6.73 8.95 -12.99
C GLU A 132 5.76 8.53 -11.89
N SER A 133 5.42 9.49 -11.02
CA SER A 133 4.50 9.29 -9.90
C SER A 133 3.10 8.97 -10.40
N LEU A 134 2.53 7.85 -9.94
CA LEU A 134 1.16 7.41 -10.24
C LEU A 134 0.23 7.58 -9.03
N ILE A 135 0.72 7.22 -7.83
CA ILE A 135 -0.06 7.24 -6.58
C ILE A 135 0.79 7.87 -5.49
N ARG A 136 0.22 8.81 -4.74
CA ARG A 136 0.88 9.43 -3.59
C ARG A 136 -0.03 9.43 -2.37
N SER A 137 0.48 8.85 -1.28
CA SER A 137 -0.16 8.84 0.03
C SER A 137 0.61 9.69 1.04
N GLY A 138 -0.11 10.47 1.83
CA GLY A 138 0.47 11.15 3.00
C GLY A 138 0.65 10.22 4.21
N THR A 139 -0.04 9.09 4.24
CA THR A 139 -0.05 8.15 5.36
C THR A 139 0.22 6.72 4.91
N GLY A 140 0.61 5.88 5.85
CA GLY A 140 0.70 4.44 5.63
C GLY A 140 -0.66 3.75 5.64
N GLY A 141 -0.62 2.45 5.38
CA GLY A 141 -1.76 1.54 5.45
C GLY A 141 -1.30 0.11 5.16
N MET A 142 -2.15 -0.85 5.50
CA MET A 142 -1.93 -2.27 5.27
C MET A 142 -2.83 -2.72 4.13
N ASP A 143 -2.28 -3.49 3.18
CA ASP A 143 -3.02 -4.07 2.06
C ASP A 143 -3.92 -3.06 1.32
N LEU A 144 -3.38 -1.90 1.01
CA LEU A 144 -4.05 -0.86 0.24
C LEU A 144 -4.13 -1.27 -1.21
N LYS A 145 -5.35 -1.54 -1.69
CA LYS A 145 -5.58 -1.99 -3.07
C LYS A 145 -5.87 -0.83 -4.01
N TYR A 146 -5.42 -0.98 -5.25
CA TYR A 146 -5.58 0.01 -6.30
C TYR A 146 -6.01 -0.65 -7.60
N ASN A 147 -7.02 -0.06 -8.22
CA ASN A 147 -7.39 -0.36 -9.58
C ASN A 147 -6.42 0.37 -10.52
N VAL A 148 -6.08 -0.27 -11.63
CA VAL A 148 -5.25 0.34 -12.68
C VAL A 148 -5.92 0.19 -14.02
N THR A 149 -6.06 1.30 -14.74
CA THR A 149 -6.53 1.32 -16.13
C THR A 149 -5.35 1.59 -17.05
N TYR A 150 -5.25 0.76 -18.07
CA TYR A 150 -4.33 0.89 -19.20
C TYR A 150 -5.15 1.43 -20.36
N ASP A 151 -5.02 2.72 -20.65
CA ASP A 151 -5.76 3.41 -21.70
C ASP A 151 -4.87 3.51 -22.94
N ASN A 152 -5.29 2.86 -24.03
CA ASN A 152 -4.63 2.86 -25.32
C ASN A 152 -5.53 3.44 -26.42
N THR A 153 -6.41 4.38 -26.07
CA THR A 153 -7.22 5.13 -27.04
C THR A 153 -6.37 5.89 -28.07
N ALA A 154 -5.10 6.18 -27.76
CA ALA A 154 -4.13 6.73 -28.70
C ALA A 154 -3.78 5.78 -29.87
N GLY A 155 -4.15 4.50 -29.78
CA GLY A 155 -4.10 3.51 -30.85
C GLY A 155 -5.30 3.52 -31.80
N GLY A 156 -6.30 4.38 -31.54
CA GLY A 156 -7.44 4.60 -32.43
C GLY A 156 -7.10 5.32 -33.72
N ALA A 157 -8.13 5.81 -34.41
CA ALA A 157 -8.03 6.44 -35.74
C ALA A 157 -7.26 5.57 -36.75
N ASP A 158 -7.51 4.26 -36.72
CA ASP A 158 -6.91 3.23 -37.56
C ASP A 158 -5.38 3.12 -37.44
N LYS A 159 -4.77 3.68 -36.39
CA LYS A 159 -3.31 3.74 -36.24
C LYS A 159 -2.63 2.37 -36.32
N TYR A 160 -3.30 1.32 -35.82
CA TYR A 160 -2.76 -0.04 -35.79
C TYR A 160 -3.31 -0.99 -36.86
N VAL A 161 -4.13 -0.51 -37.81
CA VAL A 161 -4.80 -1.37 -38.81
C VAL A 161 -3.81 -2.20 -39.66
N ASN A 162 -2.58 -1.71 -39.85
CA ASN A 162 -1.53 -2.38 -40.61
C ASN A 162 -0.46 -3.06 -39.73
N MET A 163 -0.68 -3.16 -38.42
CA MET A 163 0.26 -3.80 -37.49
C MET A 163 0.16 -5.33 -37.54
N THR A 164 -0.99 -5.88 -37.91
CA THR A 164 -1.16 -7.31 -38.19
C THR A 164 -0.66 -7.67 -39.59
N SER A 165 -0.35 -8.95 -39.81
CA SER A 165 0.09 -9.46 -41.12
C SER A 165 -0.76 -10.67 -41.49
N GLY A 166 -1.82 -10.47 -42.28
CA GLY A 166 -2.75 -11.54 -42.67
C GLY A 166 -3.65 -11.99 -41.52
N ASP A 167 -4.02 -13.28 -41.52
CA ASP A 167 -5.06 -13.84 -40.64
C ASP A 167 -4.55 -14.27 -39.25
N THR A 168 -3.29 -13.99 -38.91
CA THR A 168 -2.70 -14.36 -37.62
C THR A 168 -2.59 -13.16 -36.69
N GLU A 169 -2.93 -13.36 -35.42
CA GLU A 169 -2.73 -12.39 -34.35
C GLU A 169 -1.27 -11.92 -34.28
N SER A 170 -1.08 -10.62 -34.07
CA SER A 170 0.23 -10.02 -33.84
C SER A 170 0.30 -9.49 -32.41
N VAL A 171 1.23 -10.03 -31.63
CA VAL A 171 1.40 -9.67 -30.22
C VAL A 171 2.61 -8.74 -30.07
N PHE A 172 2.40 -7.57 -29.49
CA PHE A 172 3.43 -6.60 -29.15
C PHE A 172 3.55 -6.52 -27.63
N THR A 173 4.76 -6.66 -27.09
CA THR A 173 4.96 -6.81 -25.64
C THR A 173 5.99 -5.81 -25.11
N SER A 174 5.73 -5.31 -23.90
CA SER A 174 6.64 -4.54 -23.06
C SER A 174 6.41 -4.89 -21.61
N GLU A 175 7.42 -4.73 -20.75
CA GLU A 175 7.28 -4.96 -19.31
C GLU A 175 7.06 -3.61 -18.60
N ILE A 176 6.02 -3.55 -17.75
CA ILE A 176 5.70 -2.36 -16.96
C ILE A 176 6.16 -2.59 -15.53
N ILE A 177 6.94 -1.66 -15.01
CA ILE A 177 7.59 -1.72 -13.72
C ILE A 177 6.93 -0.73 -12.78
N TYR A 178 6.37 -1.25 -11.70
CA TYR A 178 5.91 -0.45 -10.56
C TYR A 178 6.96 -0.45 -9.46
N THR A 179 7.29 0.73 -8.95
CA THR A 179 8.19 0.89 -7.81
C THR A 179 7.50 1.67 -6.70
N ILE A 180 7.89 1.40 -5.46
CA ILE A 180 7.39 2.12 -4.29
C ILE A 180 8.55 2.75 -3.53
N THR A 181 8.36 3.99 -3.08
CA THR A 181 9.31 4.72 -2.24
C THR A 181 8.61 5.33 -1.03
N SER A 182 9.35 5.54 0.05
CA SER A 182 8.89 6.34 1.20
C SER A 182 8.81 7.81 0.84
N LYS A 183 7.83 8.52 1.41
CA LYS A 183 7.66 9.97 1.26
C LYS A 183 8.12 10.74 2.49
#